data_AF-A0A0P0AE63-F1
#
_entry.id   AF-A0A0P0AE63-F1
#
_cell.length_a   1.000
_cell.length_b   1.000
_cell.length_c   1.000
_cell.angle_alpha   90.00
_cell.angle_beta   90.00
_cell.angle_gamma   90.00
#
_symmetry.space_group_name_H-M   'P 1'
#
loop_
_entity.id
_entity.type
_entity.pdbx_description
1 polymer ?
#
loop_
_entity_poly.entity_id
_entity_poly.type
_entity_poly.pdbx_seq_one_letter_code
_entity_poly.pdbx_strand_id
1 'polypeptide(L)' 'MCCRATGKPQQNAYIERYNRTVRGEWLSQYIFETIEEAQDQATKWLWTYNNERPNMGIGGITPAMKLKTAA' A
#
# COMPACT_ATOMS: atom_id res chain seq x y z
N MET A 1 -24.96 1.39 -2.27
CA MET A 1 -24.62 0.34 -3.24
C MET A 1 -23.56 -0.56 -2.58
N CYS A 2 -24.01 -1.67 -2.00
CA CYS A 2 -23.18 -2.65 -1.31
C CYS A 2 -22.97 -3.80 -2.30
N CYS A 3 -21.79 -3.93 -2.89
CA CYS A 3 -21.51 -5.04 -3.81
C CYS A 3 -20.12 -5.61 -3.56
N ARG A 4 -20.16 -6.86 -3.06
CA ARG A 4 -19.17 -7.93 -3.19
C ARG A 4 -17.77 -7.65 -2.68
N ALA A 5 -17.56 -8.03 -1.43
CA ALA A 5 -16.28 -8.60 -1.04
C ALA A 5 -16.56 -9.95 -0.37
N THR A 6 -16.39 -11.04 -1.12
CA THR A 6 -16.39 -12.40 -0.59
C THR A 6 -15.11 -12.57 0.25
N GLY A 7 -15.19 -12.18 1.53
CA GLY A 7 -14.07 -12.19 2.47
C GLY A 7 -14.47 -11.59 3.82
N LYS A 8 -13.70 -11.87 4.89
CA LYS A 8 -13.97 -11.31 6.22
C LYS A 8 -13.91 -9.77 6.17
N PRO A 9 -14.95 -9.04 6.61
CA PRO A 9 -15.04 -7.59 6.49
C PRO A 9 -13.82 -6.82 7.00
N GLN A 10 -13.21 -7.29 8.10
CA GLN A 10 -11.99 -6.69 8.63
C GLN A 10 -10.81 -6.78 7.65
N GLN A 11 -10.63 -7.88 6.91
CA GLN A 11 -9.53 -8.02 5.94
C GLN A 11 -9.71 -7.09 4.75
N ASN A 12 -10.96 -6.92 4.29
CA ASN A 12 -11.27 -6.01 3.18
C ASN A 12 -10.98 -4.56 3.54
N ALA A 13 -11.27 -4.11 4.76
CA ALA A 13 -10.98 -2.75 5.21
C ALA A 13 -9.48 -2.40 5.15
N TYR A 14 -8.59 -3.35 5.46
CA TYR A 14 -7.14 -3.14 5.34
C TYR A 14 -6.71 -2.99 3.88
N ILE A 15 -7.21 -3.85 3.00
CA ILE A 15 -6.89 -3.82 1.56
C ILE A 15 -7.46 -2.54 0.92
N GLU A 16 -8.68 -2.15 1.27
CA GLU A 16 -9.30 -0.91 0.80
C GLU A 16 -8.50 0.33 1.23
N ARG A 17 -8.05 0.37 2.49
CA ARG A 17 -7.18 1.46 2.98
C ARG A 17 -5.87 1.51 2.20
N TYR A 18 -5.23 0.35 1.99
CA TYR A 18 -4.00 0.26 1.20
C TYR A 18 -4.22 0.78 -0.24
N ASN A 19 -5.25 0.28 -0.92
CA ASN A 19 -5.57 0.68 -2.30
C ASN A 19 -5.89 2.18 -2.43
N ARG A 20 -6.50 2.79 -1.41
CA ARG A 20 -6.72 4.25 -1.37
C ARG A 20 -5.39 5.00 -1.35
N THR A 21 -4.45 4.56 -0.53
CA THR A 21 -3.12 5.16 -0.42
C THR A 21 -2.32 5.02 -1.72
N VAL A 22 -2.30 3.82 -2.30
CA VAL A 22 -1.65 3.54 -3.60
C VAL A 22 -2.20 4.49 -4.68
N ARG A 23 -3.52 4.68 -4.72
CA ARG A 23 -4.14 5.58 -5.70
C ARG A 23 -3.78 7.04 -5.49
N GLY A 24 -3.89 7.55 -4.26
CA GLY A 24 -3.71 8.97 -3.97
C GLY A 24 -2.25 9.44 -3.91
N GLU A 25 -1.31 8.53 -3.64
CA GLU A 25 0.10 8.92 -3.46
C GLU A 25 1.02 8.44 -4.56
N TRP A 26 0.59 7.46 -5.36
CA TRP A 26 1.39 6.97 -6.47
C TRP A 26 0.66 7.13 -7.80
N LEU A 27 -0.43 6.40 -8.01
CA LEU A 27 -1.07 6.36 -9.33
C LEU A 27 -1.62 7.71 -9.80
N SER A 28 -1.96 8.64 -8.89
CA SER A 28 -2.43 9.97 -9.26
C SER A 28 -1.31 10.99 -9.50
N GLN A 29 -0.05 10.67 -9.17
CA GLN A 29 1.09 11.58 -9.32
C GLN A 29 1.83 11.41 -10.65
N TYR A 30 1.66 10.28 -11.33
CA TYR A 30 2.43 9.93 -12.52
C TYR A 30 1.51 9.55 -13.68
N ILE A 31 1.92 9.93 -14.88
CA ILE A 31 1.39 9.41 -16.13
C ILE A 31 2.50 8.53 -16.69
N PHE A 32 2.24 7.24 -16.85
CA PHE A 32 3.22 6.29 -17.35
C PHE A 32 3.09 6.16 -18.87
N GLU A 33 4.20 6.18 -19.58
CA GLU A 33 4.21 6.02 -21.05
C GLU A 33 4.39 4.55 -21.44
N THR A 34 5.07 3.76 -20.60
CA THR A 34 5.27 2.32 -20.82
C THR A 34 4.98 1.48 -19.57
N ILE A 35 4.78 0.17 -19.78
CA ILE A 35 4.60 -0.79 -18.70
C ILE A 35 5.89 -0.96 -17.89
N GLU A 36 7.07 -0.94 -18.53
CA GLU A 36 8.33 -1.05 -17.79
C GLU A 36 8.53 0.12 -16.82
N GLU A 37 8.20 1.35 -17.25
CA GLU A 37 8.26 2.53 -16.42
C GLU A 37 7.33 2.40 -15.20
N ALA A 38 6.09 1.97 -15.42
CA ALA A 38 5.14 1.73 -14.36
C ALA A 38 5.65 0.69 -13.36
N GLN A 39 6.29 -0.39 -13.81
CA GLN A 39 6.85 -1.44 -12.96
C GLN A 39 8.05 -0.96 -12.13
N ASP A 40 8.96 -0.19 -12.71
CA ASP A 40 10.11 0.36 -12.01
C ASP A 40 9.67 1.35 -10.92
N GLN A 41 8.75 2.26 -11.27
CA GLN A 41 8.18 3.20 -10.30
C GLN A 41 7.37 2.48 -9.20
N ALA A 42 6.61 1.44 -9.54
CA ALA A 42 5.90 0.62 -8.57
C ALA A 42 6.86 0.00 -7.56
N THR A 43 7.99 -0.52 -8.04
CA THR A 43 8.99 -1.19 -7.21
C THR A 43 9.62 -0.20 -6.22
N LYS A 44 10.02 0.99 -6.71
CA LYS A 44 10.57 2.07 -5.87
C LYS A 44 9.55 2.55 -4.84
N TRP A 45 8.30 2.78 -5.26
CA TRP A 45 7.24 3.23 -4.37
C TRP A 45 6.92 2.20 -3.30
N LEU A 46 6.82 0.92 -3.67
CA LEU A 46 6.54 -0.17 -2.73
C LEU A 46 7.67 -0.31 -1.69
N TRP A 47 8.93 -0.16 -2.11
CA TRP A 47 10.06 -0.16 -1.19
C TRP A 47 9.95 0.99 -0.19
N THR A 48 9.67 2.20 -0.67
CA THR A 48 9.49 3.41 0.16
C THR A 48 8.34 3.24 1.16
N TYR A 49 7.19 2.76 0.68
CA TYR A 49 6.01 2.50 1.51
C TYR A 49 6.31 1.51 2.64
N ASN A 50 7.06 0.44 2.36
CA ASN A 50 7.33 -0.61 3.33
C ASN A 50 8.45 -0.25 4.32
N ASN A 51 9.46 0.50 3.88
CA ASN A 51 10.68 0.73 4.67
C ASN A 51 10.74 2.10 5.34
N GLU A 52 10.13 3.13 4.75
CA GLU A 52 10.28 4.51 5.22
C GLU A 52 9.00 5.08 5.81
N ARG A 53 7.83 4.61 5.37
CA ARG A 53 6.56 5.19 5.81
C ARG A 53 6.21 4.79 7.25
N PRO A 54 6.11 5.74 8.20
CA PRO A 54 5.61 5.46 9.54
C PRO A 54 4.11 5.19 9.50
N ASN A 55 3.66 4.10 10.15
CA ASN A 55 2.25 3.76 10.24
C ASN A 55 1.74 3.99 11.67
N MET A 56 1.02 5.10 11.85
CA MET A 56 0.50 5.50 13.16
C MET A 56 -0.49 4.49 13.77
N GLY A 57 -1.15 3.68 12.95
CA GLY A 57 -2.05 2.62 13.43
C GLY A 57 -1.32 1.44 14.09
N ILE A 58 0.01 1.40 14.01
CA ILE A 58 0.87 0.36 14.62
C ILE A 58 1.98 0.98 15.49
N GLY A 59 1.75 2.17 16.05
CA GLY A 59 2.73 2.83 16.93
C GLY A 59 3.83 3.60 16.18
N GLY A 60 3.60 3.97 14.92
CA GLY A 60 4.53 4.81 14.15
C GLY A 60 5.70 4.04 13.52
N ILE A 61 5.79 2.72 13.75
CA ILE A 61 6.79 1.88 13.09
C ILE A 61 6.43 1.62 11.63
N THR A 62 7.43 1.27 10.82
CA THR A 62 7.22 0.97 9.40
C THR A 62 6.67 -0.45 9.21
N PRO A 63 5.97 -0.75 8.10
CA PRO A 63 5.46 -2.09 7.82
C PRO A 63 6.55 -3.17 7.90
N ALA A 64 7.76 -2.90 7.38
CA ALA A 64 8.89 -3.83 7.44
C ALA A 64 9.35 -4.10 8.88
N MET A 65 9.37 -3.08 9.75
CA MET A 65 9.71 -3.27 11.16
C MET A 65 8.68 -4.16 11.87
N LYS A 66 7.39 -3.94 11.61
CA LYS A 66 6.33 -4.78 12.18
C LYS A 66 6.48 -6.25 11.76
N LEU A 67 6.82 -6.51 10.50
CA LEU A 67 7.07 -7.86 10.02
C LEU A 67 8.26 -8.51 10.74
N LYS A 68 9.34 -7.75 10.98
CA LYS A 68 10.52 -8.22 11.72
C LYS A 68 10.22 -8.52 13.20
N THR A 69 9.34 -7.75 13.83
CA THR A 69 8.94 -7.97 15.24
C THR A 69 7.93 -9.12 15.40
N ALA A 70 7.24 -9.49 14.32
CA ALA A 70 6.28 -10.59 14.32
C ALA A 70 6.91 -11.97 14.03
N ALA A 71 8.21 -12.01 13.72
CA ALA A 71 9.02 -13.22 13.54
C ALA A 71 9.74 -13.57 14.85
#